data_AF-A0A561SPA8-F1
#
_entry.id   AF-A0A561SPA8-F1
#
_cell.length_a   1.000
_cell.length_b   1.000
_cell.length_c   1.000
_cell.angle_alpha   90.00
_cell.angle_beta   90.00
_cell.angle_gamma   90.00
#
_symmetry.space_group_name_H-M   'P 1'
#
loop_
_entity.id
_entity.type
_entity.pdbx_description
1 polymer ?
#
loop_
_entity_poly.entity_id
_entity_poly.type
_entity_poly.pdbx_seq_one_letter_code
_entity_poly.pdbx_strand_id
1 'polypeptide(L)'
;MLVVLTALATACSAPIAGTPHAATAPTAPAGGGLPLTAEQQRLAELFAQVRSWDMCAMHDIDAASRATGYTPDELLPYREPGICRLVMKDPGGVSEWELQLDVFQVIPAEGAGQPLDVGGVQMPQVRDNDESSCAYSYPIGSPGQGDERWGIELSVLNISPDKPPCDVAREYVTAIAPRMADPPLRSAGATMPALDITSSDPCVVAAAMVPVMSGGQALGPDALDVGDIGPYTCGVNATVDDGGGKRKVRASVEFALSATEDVGSATVGGFPGASNPLGINCQVLFAPQDVQLVGNPGQSPSVPVVEVDAECDQIDALATAAAGAIAPAAGRPGANALALGDLDPPPTAESVGAPFDPCTVVGGWQAYPADVQPTPPRPAVPMTVRPQDPFKVGCTFNAGGIFSSLVWGTPTEDGFSADPAARGAGAVAVQYGGRPGVEQTSTNTGNGQPTCYSAVQISQGIAAMVTTLPDDPCRVNRAVLEQVAQKVP
;
A
#
# COMPACT_ATOMS: atom_id res chain seq x y z
N MET A 1 20.53 -38.00 52.05
CA MET A 1 19.57 -38.81 51.27
C MET A 1 18.67 -37.80 50.55
N LEU A 2 19.04 -37.45 49.32
CA LEU A 2 18.47 -36.35 48.54
C LEU A 2 17.52 -36.98 47.52
N VAL A 3 16.22 -36.69 47.60
CA VAL A 3 15.22 -37.20 46.65
C VAL A 3 15.01 -36.12 45.60
N VAL A 4 15.46 -36.40 44.37
CA VAL A 4 15.22 -35.61 43.17
C VAL A 4 13.86 -36.03 42.60
N LEU A 5 12.92 -35.09 42.51
CA LEU A 5 11.61 -35.30 41.88
C LEU A 5 11.68 -34.76 40.44
N THR A 6 11.80 -35.67 39.48
CA THR A 6 11.78 -35.36 38.05
C THR A 6 10.34 -35.53 37.55
N ALA A 7 9.65 -34.42 37.24
CA ALA A 7 8.34 -34.44 36.61
C ALA A 7 8.49 -34.35 35.09
N LEU A 8 8.19 -35.45 34.38
CA LEU A 8 8.03 -35.51 32.94
C LEU A 8 6.63 -34.98 32.58
N ALA A 9 6.56 -33.79 31.95
CA ALA A 9 5.34 -33.28 31.35
C ALA A 9 5.32 -33.64 29.85
N THR A 10 4.69 -34.77 29.53
CA THR A 10 4.29 -35.11 28.16
C THR A 10 2.98 -34.38 27.84
N ALA A 11 3.05 -33.26 27.11
CA ALA A 11 1.90 -32.59 26.56
C ALA A 11 1.46 -33.30 25.26
N CYS A 12 0.43 -34.14 25.36
CA CYS A 12 -0.28 -34.66 24.19
C CYS A 12 -1.28 -33.59 23.70
N SER A 13 -0.97 -32.92 22.60
CA SER A 13 -1.92 -32.05 21.90
C SER A 13 -2.92 -32.93 21.12
N ALA A 14 -4.01 -33.33 21.77
CA ALA A 14 -5.14 -33.91 21.06
C ALA A 14 -5.99 -32.79 20.44
N PRO A 15 -6.45 -32.89 19.18
CA PRO A 15 -7.36 -31.93 18.60
C PRO A 15 -8.69 -31.93 19.36
N ILE A 16 -9.18 -30.75 19.73
CA ILE A 16 -10.48 -30.57 20.37
C ILE A 16 -11.56 -30.85 19.32
N ALA A 17 -12.18 -32.03 19.41
CA ALA A 17 -13.36 -32.36 18.63
C ALA A 17 -14.52 -31.44 19.07
N GLY A 18 -14.98 -30.56 18.19
CA GLY A 18 -16.23 -29.80 18.42
C GLY A 18 -16.21 -28.30 18.11
N THR A 19 -15.16 -27.73 17.50
CA THR A 19 -15.30 -26.40 16.88
C THR A 19 -16.26 -26.52 15.69
N PRO A 20 -17.42 -25.84 15.71
CA PRO A 20 -18.35 -25.89 14.59
C PRO A 20 -17.67 -25.28 13.37
N HIS A 21 -17.44 -26.11 12.35
CA HIS A 21 -17.12 -25.63 11.01
C HIS A 21 -18.25 -24.70 10.57
N ALA A 22 -17.93 -23.47 10.17
CA ALA A 22 -18.91 -22.55 9.64
C ALA A 22 -19.70 -23.25 8.52
N ALA A 23 -21.03 -23.25 8.63
CA ALA A 23 -21.89 -23.88 7.65
C ALA A 23 -21.62 -23.26 6.26
N THR A 24 -21.22 -24.09 5.30
CA THR A 24 -20.95 -23.67 3.93
C THR A 24 -22.26 -23.14 3.33
N ALA A 25 -22.38 -21.83 3.13
CA ALA A 25 -23.45 -21.26 2.33
C ALA A 25 -23.39 -21.87 0.91
N PRO A 26 -24.52 -22.04 0.21
CA PRO A 26 -24.51 -22.51 -1.16
C PRO A 26 -23.74 -21.52 -2.03
N THR A 27 -22.50 -21.89 -2.36
CA THR A 27 -21.60 -21.09 -3.18
C THR A 27 -22.16 -21.06 -4.60
N ALA A 28 -22.37 -19.87 -5.16
CA ALA A 28 -22.58 -19.75 -6.59
C ALA A 28 -21.41 -20.44 -7.32
N PRO A 29 -21.64 -21.12 -8.46
CA PRO A 29 -20.56 -21.75 -9.19
C PRO A 29 -19.48 -20.72 -9.53
N ALA A 30 -18.22 -21.04 -9.22
CA ALA A 30 -17.08 -20.20 -9.55
C ALA A 30 -17.03 -19.93 -11.06
N GLY A 31 -16.61 -18.72 -11.46
CA GLY A 31 -16.49 -18.35 -12.88
C GLY A 31 -17.71 -17.67 -13.51
N GLY A 32 -18.74 -17.34 -12.73
CA GLY A 32 -19.81 -16.42 -13.17
C GLY A 32 -20.63 -16.86 -14.38
N GLY A 33 -20.63 -18.15 -14.70
CA GLY A 33 -21.35 -18.70 -15.86
C GLY A 33 -20.54 -18.69 -17.17
N LEU A 34 -19.25 -18.33 -17.14
CA LEU A 34 -18.35 -18.55 -18.27
C LEU A 34 -18.10 -20.06 -18.51
N PRO A 35 -17.89 -20.51 -19.76
CA PRO A 35 -17.62 -21.91 -20.06
C PRO A 35 -16.17 -22.28 -19.72
N LEU A 36 -15.91 -22.61 -18.46
CA LEU A 36 -14.59 -23.04 -17.99
C LEU A 36 -14.31 -24.50 -18.34
N THR A 37 -13.07 -24.80 -18.72
CA THR A 37 -12.57 -26.19 -18.76
C THR A 37 -12.48 -26.75 -17.34
N ALA A 38 -12.34 -28.08 -17.19
CA ALA A 38 -12.20 -28.71 -15.87
C ALA A 38 -10.93 -28.25 -15.12
N GLU A 39 -9.89 -27.83 -15.82
CA GLU A 39 -8.69 -27.25 -15.22
C GLU A 39 -8.95 -25.81 -14.76
N GLN A 40 -9.53 -24.99 -15.62
CA GLN A 40 -9.90 -23.62 -15.29
C GLN A 40 -10.90 -23.54 -14.13
N GLN A 41 -11.84 -24.48 -14.05
CA GLN A 41 -12.77 -24.59 -12.93
C GLN A 41 -12.05 -24.84 -11.60
N ARG A 42 -11.04 -25.73 -11.60
CA ARG A 42 -10.22 -26.00 -10.40
C ARG A 42 -9.41 -24.77 -9.98
N LEU A 43 -8.80 -24.08 -10.94
CA LEU A 43 -8.10 -22.81 -10.68
C LEU A 43 -9.05 -21.74 -10.15
N ALA A 44 -10.23 -21.58 -10.74
CA ALA A 44 -11.23 -20.61 -10.28
C ALA A 44 -11.68 -20.89 -8.83
N GLU A 45 -11.83 -22.16 -8.45
CA GLU A 45 -12.14 -22.57 -7.08
C GLU A 45 -10.98 -22.29 -6.10
N LEU A 46 -9.74 -22.62 -6.48
CA LEU A 46 -8.55 -22.28 -5.71
C LEU A 46 -8.43 -20.76 -5.51
N PHE A 47 -8.62 -19.99 -6.57
CA PHE A 47 -8.52 -18.54 -6.52
C PHE A 47 -9.65 -17.87 -5.76
N ALA A 48 -10.86 -18.45 -5.76
CA ALA A 48 -11.91 -18.02 -4.85
C ALA A 48 -11.50 -18.20 -3.38
N GLN A 49 -10.80 -19.30 -3.06
CA GLN A 49 -10.22 -19.49 -1.73
C GLN A 49 -9.12 -18.45 -1.44
N VAL A 50 -8.18 -18.23 -2.36
CA VAL A 50 -7.09 -17.25 -2.20
C VAL A 50 -7.63 -15.84 -1.98
N ARG A 51 -8.64 -15.40 -2.74
CA ARG A 51 -9.29 -14.09 -2.55
C ARG A 51 -9.89 -13.91 -1.16
N SER A 52 -10.31 -14.99 -0.51
CA SER A 52 -10.83 -14.95 0.86
C SER A 52 -9.74 -14.72 1.92
N TRP A 53 -8.46 -14.91 1.57
CA TRP A 53 -7.34 -14.74 2.49
C TRP A 53 -6.91 -13.28 2.61
N ASP A 54 -6.63 -12.87 3.84
CA ASP A 54 -6.02 -11.59 4.18
C ASP A 54 -4.50 -11.76 4.20
N MET A 55 -3.89 -11.55 3.03
CA MET A 55 -2.45 -11.72 2.82
C MET A 55 -1.62 -10.79 3.71
N CYS A 56 -2.13 -9.60 4.03
CA CYS A 56 -1.45 -8.68 4.93
C CYS A 56 -1.51 -9.14 6.39
N ALA A 57 -2.64 -9.71 6.84
CA ALA A 57 -2.74 -10.31 8.17
C ALA A 57 -1.86 -11.56 8.36
N MET A 58 -1.36 -12.18 7.27
CA MET A 58 -0.39 -13.27 7.39
C MET A 58 0.97 -12.79 7.91
N HIS A 59 1.31 -11.51 7.75
CA HIS A 59 2.54 -10.97 8.33
C HIS A 59 2.49 -10.99 9.86
N ASP A 60 3.60 -11.44 10.46
CA ASP A 60 3.86 -11.31 11.89
C ASP A 60 4.93 -10.24 12.09
N ILE A 61 4.53 -9.02 12.49
CA ILE A 61 5.44 -7.88 12.64
C ILE A 61 6.54 -8.18 13.66
N ASP A 62 6.19 -8.79 14.79
CA ASP A 62 7.17 -9.10 15.84
C ASP A 62 8.20 -10.14 15.35
N ALA A 63 7.77 -11.13 14.56
CA ALA A 63 8.68 -12.08 13.93
C ALA A 63 9.56 -11.42 12.87
N ALA A 64 9.03 -10.49 12.08
CA ALA A 64 9.81 -9.75 11.09
C ALA A 64 10.89 -8.91 11.78
N SER A 65 10.54 -8.21 12.87
CA SER A 65 11.50 -7.44 13.67
C SER A 65 12.58 -8.33 14.29
N ARG A 66 12.27 -9.55 14.72
CA ARG A 66 13.29 -10.49 15.23
C ARG A 66 14.23 -10.97 14.11
N ALA A 67 13.68 -11.40 12.98
CA ALA A 67 14.45 -11.94 11.86
C ALA A 67 15.37 -10.87 11.25
N THR A 68 14.87 -9.65 11.07
CA THR A 68 15.64 -8.53 10.49
C THR A 68 16.49 -7.81 11.54
N GLY A 69 16.01 -7.67 12.78
CA GLY A 69 16.57 -6.76 13.78
C GLY A 69 16.11 -5.31 13.63
N TYR A 70 15.15 -5.04 12.75
CA TYR A 70 14.72 -3.71 12.31
C TYR A 70 13.32 -3.39 12.85
N THR A 71 12.90 -2.12 12.76
CA THR A 71 11.56 -1.68 13.17
C THR A 71 10.60 -1.72 11.98
N PRO A 72 9.31 -2.06 12.18
CA PRO A 72 8.33 -1.97 11.10
C PRO A 72 8.17 -0.53 10.65
N ASP A 73 8.08 -0.32 9.33
CA ASP A 73 7.97 0.99 8.70
C ASP A 73 6.67 1.09 7.90
N GLU A 74 6.37 0.11 7.04
CA GLU A 74 5.17 0.12 6.20
C GLU A 74 4.59 -1.29 6.04
N LEU A 75 3.27 -1.42 6.04
CA LEU A 75 2.57 -2.64 5.63
C LEU A 75 1.45 -2.30 4.68
N LEU A 76 1.62 -2.64 3.41
CA LEU A 76 0.63 -2.34 2.37
C LEU A 76 0.51 -3.47 1.37
N PRO A 77 -0.67 -3.66 0.75
CA PRO A 77 -0.71 -4.42 -0.48
C PRO A 77 0.08 -3.71 -1.58
N TYR A 78 0.65 -4.47 -2.51
CA TYR A 78 1.58 -3.94 -3.51
C TYR A 78 1.17 -4.34 -4.92
N ARG A 79 0.81 -3.37 -5.77
CA ARG A 79 0.28 -3.53 -7.15
C ARG A 79 -1.04 -4.27 -7.27
N GLU A 80 -1.21 -5.40 -6.59
CA GLU A 80 -2.45 -6.16 -6.54
C GLU A 80 -2.88 -6.40 -5.08
N PRO A 81 -4.18 -6.56 -4.79
CA PRO A 81 -4.66 -6.83 -3.43
C PRO A 81 -4.19 -8.15 -2.82
N GLY A 82 -3.64 -9.06 -3.64
CA GLY A 82 -3.10 -10.36 -3.26
C GLY A 82 -1.66 -10.35 -2.79
N ILE A 83 -0.94 -9.27 -3.07
CA ILE A 83 0.45 -9.13 -2.70
C ILE A 83 0.47 -8.25 -1.48
N CYS A 84 1.11 -8.67 -0.39
CA CYS A 84 1.35 -7.79 0.74
C CYS A 84 2.84 -7.59 0.97
N ARG A 85 3.23 -6.35 1.18
CA ARG A 85 4.59 -5.91 1.40
C ARG A 85 4.72 -5.34 2.81
N LEU A 86 5.62 -5.91 3.60
CA LEU A 86 6.08 -5.38 4.87
C LEU A 86 7.49 -4.82 4.71
N VAL A 87 7.65 -3.51 4.92
CA VAL A 87 8.95 -2.83 4.95
C VAL A 87 9.41 -2.72 6.39
N MET A 88 10.66 -3.11 6.64
CA MET A 88 11.35 -2.97 7.92
C MET A 88 12.54 -2.05 7.73
N LYS A 89 12.72 -1.09 8.63
CA LYS A 89 13.73 -0.05 8.52
C LYS A 89 14.73 -0.12 9.67
N ASP A 90 16.00 0.08 9.36
CA ASP A 90 17.00 0.14 10.41
C ASP A 90 16.80 1.41 11.25
N PRO A 91 17.23 1.43 12.52
CA PRO A 91 17.10 2.62 13.36
C PRO A 91 17.83 3.86 12.80
N GLY A 92 18.79 3.68 11.90
CA GLY A 92 19.51 4.76 11.22
C GLY A 92 18.80 5.32 9.98
N GLY A 93 17.82 4.60 9.42
CA GLY A 93 17.14 4.92 8.17
C GLY A 93 18.02 4.80 6.92
N VAL A 94 19.09 4.01 6.96
CA VAL A 94 20.05 3.79 5.87
C VAL A 94 19.77 2.49 5.11
N SER A 95 19.17 1.48 5.76
CA SER A 95 18.88 0.19 5.15
C SER A 95 17.45 -0.25 5.42
N GLU A 96 16.88 -0.98 4.48
CA GLU A 96 15.52 -1.49 4.55
C GLU A 96 15.45 -2.94 4.08
N TRP A 97 14.63 -3.72 4.78
CA TRP A 97 14.21 -5.04 4.35
C TRP A 97 12.79 -4.97 3.80
N GLU A 98 12.57 -5.57 2.65
CA GLU A 98 11.25 -5.80 2.08
C GLU A 98 10.89 -7.28 2.24
N LEU A 99 9.79 -7.56 2.93
CA LEU A 99 9.24 -8.91 3.09
C LEU A 99 7.90 -8.94 2.37
N GLN A 100 7.82 -9.66 1.25
CA GLN A 100 6.65 -9.73 0.39
C GLN A 100 5.99 -11.10 0.48
N LEU A 101 4.68 -11.13 0.70
CA LEU A 101 3.83 -12.31 0.58
C LEU A 101 2.99 -12.23 -0.68
N ASP A 102 2.93 -13.32 -1.44
CA ASP A 102 2.17 -13.40 -2.69
C ASP A 102 1.70 -14.85 -2.96
N VAL A 103 0.81 -15.06 -3.92
CA VAL A 103 0.41 -16.37 -4.42
C VAL A 103 0.86 -16.54 -5.87
N PHE A 104 1.84 -17.42 -6.08
CA PHE A 104 2.41 -17.70 -7.39
C PHE A 104 2.43 -19.18 -7.72
N GLN A 105 2.66 -19.46 -9.00
CA GLN A 105 3.08 -20.79 -9.42
C GLN A 105 4.47 -21.10 -8.85
N VAL A 106 4.58 -22.18 -8.08
CA VAL A 106 5.82 -22.67 -7.49
C VAL A 106 6.71 -23.26 -8.58
N ILE A 107 7.69 -22.46 -8.98
CA ILE A 107 8.77 -22.85 -9.87
C ILE A 107 10.04 -22.93 -9.03
N PRO A 108 10.50 -24.14 -8.66
CA PRO A 108 11.74 -24.30 -7.91
C PRO A 108 12.91 -23.66 -8.65
N ALA A 109 13.76 -22.92 -7.94
CA ALA A 109 14.92 -22.29 -8.56
C ALA A 109 15.89 -23.34 -9.12
N GLU A 110 16.50 -23.08 -10.27
CA GLU A 110 17.54 -23.94 -10.79
C GLU A 110 18.73 -23.95 -9.82
N GLY A 111 19.16 -25.14 -9.39
CA GLY A 111 20.24 -25.24 -8.40
C GLY A 111 19.84 -24.84 -6.98
N ALA A 112 18.54 -24.67 -6.69
CA ALA A 112 18.04 -24.50 -5.33
C ALA A 112 18.63 -25.54 -4.37
N GLY A 113 18.87 -25.13 -3.13
CA GLY A 113 19.23 -26.05 -2.05
C GLY A 113 18.13 -27.06 -1.75
N GLN A 114 18.33 -27.88 -0.70
CA GLN A 114 17.24 -28.72 -0.20
C GLN A 114 16.07 -27.86 0.25
N PRO A 115 14.80 -28.26 -0.04
CA PRO A 115 13.63 -27.58 0.50
C PRO A 115 13.73 -27.41 2.02
N LEU A 116 13.21 -26.30 2.52
CA LEU A 116 13.12 -26.05 3.95
C LEU A 116 11.98 -26.87 4.54
N ASP A 117 12.26 -27.71 5.53
CA ASP A 117 11.24 -28.45 6.27
C ASP A 117 10.74 -27.62 7.45
N VAL A 118 9.49 -27.14 7.36
CA VAL A 118 8.83 -26.41 8.43
C VAL A 118 7.62 -27.20 8.91
N GLY A 119 7.79 -27.91 10.03
CA GLY A 119 6.70 -28.68 10.63
C GLY A 119 6.18 -29.83 9.74
N GLY A 120 7.04 -30.41 8.90
CA GLY A 120 6.68 -31.47 7.95
C GLY A 120 6.24 -30.96 6.58
N VAL A 121 6.13 -29.64 6.40
CA VAL A 121 5.86 -29.03 5.09
C VAL A 121 7.19 -28.72 4.40
N GLN A 122 7.34 -29.25 3.19
CA GLN A 122 8.51 -29.00 2.35
C GLN A 122 8.30 -27.71 1.57
N MET A 123 9.04 -26.67 1.93
CA MET A 123 8.98 -25.36 1.30
C MET A 123 10.16 -25.20 0.34
N PRO A 124 9.98 -25.38 -0.98
CA PRO A 124 11.06 -25.19 -1.93
C PRO A 124 11.52 -23.73 -1.94
N GLN A 125 12.81 -23.54 -2.15
CA GLN A 125 13.35 -22.25 -2.53
C GLN A 125 12.94 -21.95 -3.97
N VAL A 126 12.45 -20.75 -4.23
CA VAL A 126 11.90 -20.32 -5.53
C VAL A 126 12.61 -19.06 -6.02
N ARG A 127 12.48 -18.78 -7.33
CA ARG A 127 13.10 -17.65 -8.06
C ARG A 127 14.64 -17.62 -7.99
N ASP A 128 15.25 -16.77 -8.82
CA ASP A 128 16.69 -16.58 -8.79
C ASP A 128 17.07 -15.94 -7.45
N ASN A 129 17.86 -16.66 -6.65
CA ASN A 129 18.38 -16.15 -5.39
C ASN A 129 19.71 -15.50 -5.68
N ASP A 130 19.83 -14.21 -5.38
CA ASP A 130 21.06 -13.46 -5.52
C ASP A 130 21.56 -12.95 -4.16
N GLU A 131 22.57 -12.10 -4.17
CA GLU A 131 23.15 -11.54 -2.95
C GLU A 131 22.18 -10.63 -2.19
N SER A 132 21.10 -10.18 -2.84
CA SER A 132 20.13 -9.21 -2.33
C SER A 132 18.74 -9.79 -2.04
N SER A 133 18.46 -11.02 -2.46
CA SER A 133 17.11 -11.59 -2.37
C SER A 133 17.09 -13.10 -2.07
N CYS A 134 16.04 -13.54 -1.38
CA CYS A 134 15.77 -14.96 -1.17
C CYS A 134 14.28 -15.23 -1.01
N ALA A 135 13.78 -16.32 -1.59
CA ALA A 135 12.36 -16.67 -1.51
C ALA A 135 12.09 -18.15 -1.22
N TYR A 136 11.03 -18.40 -0.46
CA TYR A 136 10.50 -19.74 -0.18
C TYR A 136 9.00 -19.78 -0.45
N SER A 137 8.50 -20.92 -0.94
CA SER A 137 7.07 -21.10 -1.17
C SER A 137 6.45 -22.15 -0.26
N TYR A 138 5.31 -21.80 0.35
CA TYR A 138 4.42 -22.72 1.02
C TYR A 138 3.42 -23.30 0.00
N PRO A 139 3.45 -24.61 -0.30
CA PRO A 139 2.56 -25.18 -1.31
C PRO A 139 1.09 -25.10 -0.86
N ILE A 140 0.19 -24.72 -1.77
CA ILE A 140 -1.26 -24.71 -1.57
C ILE A 140 -1.95 -25.65 -2.57
N GLY A 141 -3.16 -26.09 -2.23
CA GLY A 141 -3.91 -27.06 -3.02
C GLY A 141 -3.75 -28.51 -2.55
N SER A 142 -4.52 -29.42 -3.16
CA SER A 142 -4.55 -30.83 -2.75
C SER A 142 -3.32 -31.60 -3.26
N PRO A 143 -2.54 -32.25 -2.37
CA PRO A 143 -1.43 -33.10 -2.77
C PRO A 143 -1.92 -34.24 -3.69
N GLY A 144 -1.29 -34.40 -4.86
CA GLY A 144 -1.54 -35.57 -5.73
C GLY A 144 -2.43 -35.34 -6.96
N GLN A 145 -2.87 -34.11 -7.25
CA GLN A 145 -3.60 -33.78 -8.48
C GLN A 145 -2.71 -33.23 -9.62
N GLY A 146 -1.49 -33.76 -9.74
CA GLY A 146 -0.73 -33.75 -10.99
C GLY A 146 0.07 -32.49 -11.29
N ASP A 147 -0.55 -31.34 -11.54
CA ASP A 147 0.11 -30.32 -12.38
C ASP A 147 0.11 -28.89 -11.83
N GLU A 148 -0.79 -28.53 -10.92
CA GLU A 148 -0.90 -27.15 -10.43
C GLU A 148 -0.05 -26.97 -9.17
N ARG A 149 1.19 -26.49 -9.36
CA ARG A 149 2.05 -26.08 -8.24
C ARG A 149 1.78 -24.61 -7.93
N TRP A 150 0.78 -24.30 -7.11
CA TRP A 150 0.61 -22.96 -6.55
C TRP A 150 1.10 -22.93 -5.12
N GLY A 151 1.53 -21.76 -4.65
CA GLY A 151 1.99 -21.60 -3.27
C GLY A 151 1.96 -20.16 -2.80
N ILE A 152 1.93 -19.98 -1.48
CA ILE A 152 2.17 -18.69 -0.84
C ILE A 152 3.68 -18.49 -0.81
N GLU A 153 4.19 -17.57 -1.62
CA GLU A 153 5.60 -17.20 -1.66
C GLU A 153 5.88 -16.14 -0.61
N LEU A 154 6.93 -16.33 0.20
CA LEU A 154 7.61 -15.27 0.92
C LEU A 154 8.89 -14.92 0.16
N SER A 155 8.99 -13.67 -0.30
CA SER A 155 10.23 -13.10 -0.82
C SER A 155 10.81 -12.09 0.18
N VAL A 156 12.12 -12.13 0.38
CA VAL A 156 12.85 -11.19 1.23
C VAL A 156 13.91 -10.50 0.37
N LEU A 157 13.91 -9.17 0.35
CA LEU A 157 14.82 -8.34 -0.43
C LEU A 157 15.51 -7.29 0.45
N ASN A 158 16.79 -7.01 0.20
CA ASN A 158 17.52 -5.89 0.82
C ASN A 158 18.71 -5.45 -0.06
N ILE A 159 18.88 -4.14 -0.23
CA ILE A 159 19.86 -3.52 -1.14
C ILE A 159 21.26 -3.37 -0.49
N SER A 160 21.37 -3.41 0.84
CA SER A 160 22.63 -3.34 1.58
C SER A 160 22.52 -4.08 2.91
N PRO A 161 22.46 -5.42 2.86
CA PRO A 161 22.03 -6.17 4.02
C PRO A 161 23.17 -6.36 5.03
N ASP A 162 22.83 -6.23 6.32
CA ASP A 162 23.71 -6.60 7.43
C ASP A 162 23.62 -8.11 7.78
N LYS A 163 22.70 -8.83 7.12
CA LYS A 163 22.49 -10.29 7.25
C LYS A 163 22.25 -10.94 5.88
N PRO A 164 22.65 -12.19 5.61
CA PRO A 164 22.28 -12.84 4.36
C PRO A 164 20.75 -12.95 4.18
N PRO A 165 20.16 -12.55 3.04
CA PRO A 165 18.71 -12.59 2.83
C PRO A 165 18.08 -13.97 3.07
N CYS A 166 18.76 -15.05 2.70
CA CYS A 166 18.24 -16.40 2.95
C CYS A 166 18.20 -16.82 4.42
N ASP A 167 19.02 -16.23 5.29
CA ASP A 167 18.92 -16.47 6.72
C ASP A 167 17.70 -15.76 7.31
N VAL A 168 17.45 -14.51 6.89
CA VAL A 168 16.24 -13.75 7.26
C VAL A 168 14.98 -14.45 6.75
N ALA A 169 14.97 -14.86 5.46
CA ALA A 169 13.84 -15.56 4.87
C ALA A 169 13.55 -16.89 5.57
N ARG A 170 14.58 -17.69 5.90
CA ARG A 170 14.42 -18.96 6.62
C ARG A 170 13.83 -18.75 8.01
N GLU A 171 14.36 -17.79 8.77
CA GLU A 171 13.86 -17.49 10.10
C GLU A 171 12.41 -17.00 10.05
N TYR A 172 12.12 -16.04 9.16
CA TYR A 172 10.79 -15.44 9.08
C TYR A 172 9.73 -16.42 8.56
N VAL A 173 10.02 -17.14 7.48
CA VAL A 173 9.08 -18.11 6.91
C VAL A 173 8.73 -19.22 7.90
N THR A 174 9.70 -19.64 8.72
CA THR A 174 9.47 -20.62 9.79
C THR A 174 8.46 -20.08 10.82
N ALA A 175 8.53 -18.79 11.14
CA ALA A 175 7.64 -18.17 12.12
C ALA A 175 6.20 -17.99 11.60
N ILE A 176 6.03 -17.66 10.32
CA ILE A 176 4.70 -17.42 9.72
C ILE A 176 4.07 -18.66 9.07
N ALA A 177 4.80 -19.77 8.93
CA ALA A 177 4.27 -21.01 8.36
C ALA A 177 2.94 -21.49 8.99
N PRO A 178 2.69 -21.37 10.32
CA PRO A 178 1.39 -21.69 10.87
C PRO A 178 0.25 -20.84 10.30
N ARG A 179 0.50 -19.56 9.99
CA ARG A 179 -0.47 -18.66 9.34
C ARG A 179 -0.63 -18.95 7.86
N MET A 180 0.40 -19.48 7.18
CA MET A 180 0.26 -19.97 5.79
C MET A 180 -0.53 -21.27 5.72
N ALA A 181 -0.43 -22.12 6.76
CA ALA A 181 -1.19 -23.36 6.87
C ALA A 181 -2.68 -23.12 7.18
N ASP A 182 -2.99 -22.07 7.96
CA ASP A 182 -4.34 -21.60 8.26
C ASP A 182 -4.44 -20.09 7.97
N PRO A 183 -4.52 -19.69 6.68
CA PRO A 183 -4.62 -18.30 6.24
C PRO A 183 -5.69 -17.50 6.99
N PRO A 184 -5.34 -16.33 7.58
CA PRO A 184 -6.32 -15.40 8.10
C PRO A 184 -7.33 -15.04 7.01
N LEU A 185 -8.62 -15.05 7.33
CA LEU A 185 -9.68 -14.71 6.38
C LEU A 185 -9.96 -13.20 6.41
N ARG A 186 -10.21 -12.59 5.25
CA ARG A 186 -10.63 -11.18 5.15
C ARG A 186 -11.93 -10.91 5.91
N SER A 187 -12.84 -11.89 5.91
CA SER A 187 -14.10 -11.81 6.66
C SER A 187 -13.90 -11.72 8.17
N ALA A 188 -12.71 -12.06 8.69
CA ALA A 188 -12.37 -11.86 10.10
C ALA A 188 -12.02 -10.40 10.43
N GLY A 189 -11.84 -9.53 9.42
CA GLY A 189 -11.50 -8.12 9.62
C GLY A 189 -10.14 -7.93 10.28
N ALA A 190 -9.16 -8.76 9.91
CA ALA A 190 -7.85 -8.80 10.52
C ALA A 190 -6.93 -7.62 10.11
N THR A 191 -7.29 -6.88 9.06
CA THR A 191 -6.61 -5.65 8.62
C THR A 191 -7.59 -4.47 8.48
N MET A 192 -7.04 -3.24 8.53
CA MET A 192 -7.77 -2.00 8.30
C MET A 192 -6.97 -1.00 7.44
N PRO A 193 -7.59 -0.32 6.46
CA PRO A 193 -8.99 -0.47 6.02
C PRO A 193 -9.23 -1.83 5.36
N ALA A 194 -10.50 -2.26 5.29
CA ALA A 194 -10.88 -3.48 4.60
C ALA A 194 -10.74 -3.29 3.08
N LEU A 195 -10.18 -4.29 2.39
CA LEU A 195 -10.01 -4.30 0.92
C LEU A 195 -11.13 -5.10 0.28
N ASP A 196 -12.32 -4.53 0.24
CA ASP A 196 -13.52 -5.24 -0.17
C ASP A 196 -13.50 -5.64 -1.66
N ILE A 197 -12.62 -5.05 -2.50
CA ILE A 197 -12.58 -5.35 -3.94
C ILE A 197 -12.30 -6.84 -4.18
N THR A 198 -11.58 -7.45 -3.24
CA THR A 198 -11.22 -8.87 -3.23
C THR A 198 -12.40 -9.81 -2.99
N SER A 199 -13.54 -9.29 -2.52
CA SER A 199 -14.78 -10.07 -2.40
C SER A 199 -15.46 -10.34 -3.74
N SER A 200 -15.10 -9.59 -4.78
CA SER A 200 -15.58 -9.82 -6.15
C SER A 200 -14.81 -10.96 -6.81
N ASP A 201 -15.47 -11.68 -7.72
CA ASP A 201 -14.82 -12.66 -8.59
C ASP A 201 -14.51 -11.99 -9.94
N PRO A 202 -13.24 -11.83 -10.36
CA PRO A 202 -12.90 -11.18 -11.62
C PRO A 202 -13.54 -11.88 -12.83
N CYS A 203 -13.81 -13.19 -12.77
CA CYS A 203 -14.51 -13.89 -13.84
C CYS A 203 -16.02 -13.62 -13.85
N VAL A 204 -16.64 -13.31 -12.70
CA VAL A 204 -18.03 -12.80 -12.68
C VAL A 204 -18.10 -11.42 -13.34
N VAL A 205 -17.11 -10.56 -13.05
CA VAL A 205 -17.01 -9.24 -13.68
C VAL A 205 -16.77 -9.37 -15.18
N ALA A 206 -15.87 -10.27 -15.61
CA ALA A 206 -15.63 -10.55 -17.02
C ALA A 206 -16.86 -11.14 -17.73
N ALA A 207 -17.63 -12.01 -17.07
CA ALA A 207 -18.88 -12.54 -17.61
C ALA A 207 -19.90 -11.44 -17.93
N ALA A 208 -19.96 -10.39 -17.11
CA ALA A 208 -20.87 -9.26 -17.33
C ALA A 208 -20.51 -8.44 -18.58
N MET A 209 -19.28 -8.52 -19.07
CA MET A 209 -18.84 -7.84 -20.29
C MET A 209 -19.26 -8.56 -21.58
N VAL A 210 -19.50 -9.88 -21.52
CA VAL A 210 -19.78 -10.71 -22.71
C VAL A 210 -20.96 -10.19 -23.55
N PRO A 211 -22.11 -9.78 -22.97
CA PRO A 211 -23.20 -9.20 -23.75
C PRO A 211 -22.82 -7.91 -24.49
N VAL A 212 -21.91 -7.10 -23.93
CA VAL A 212 -21.43 -5.89 -24.60
C VAL A 212 -20.51 -6.26 -25.75
N MET A 213 -19.59 -7.20 -25.54
CA MET A 213 -18.68 -7.71 -26.59
C MET A 213 -19.45 -8.25 -27.80
N SER A 214 -20.59 -8.91 -27.57
CA SER A 214 -21.42 -9.53 -28.61
C SER A 214 -22.52 -8.62 -29.18
N GLY A 215 -22.57 -7.34 -28.78
CA GLY A 215 -23.65 -6.43 -29.19
C GLY A 215 -25.05 -6.91 -28.74
N GLY A 216 -25.13 -7.66 -27.64
CA GLY A 216 -26.35 -8.22 -27.07
C GLY A 216 -26.73 -9.60 -27.62
N GLN A 217 -25.96 -10.16 -28.56
CA GLN A 217 -26.21 -11.51 -29.07
C GLN A 217 -25.85 -12.57 -28.04
N ALA A 218 -26.73 -13.56 -27.84
CA ALA A 218 -26.41 -14.73 -27.04
C ALA A 218 -25.31 -15.56 -27.73
N LEU A 219 -24.18 -15.74 -27.05
CA LEU A 219 -23.07 -16.57 -27.51
C LEU A 219 -23.19 -17.97 -26.92
N GLY A 220 -22.93 -18.99 -27.75
CA GLY A 220 -22.78 -20.37 -27.28
C GLY A 220 -21.43 -20.59 -26.60
N PRO A 221 -21.26 -21.70 -25.85
CA PRO A 221 -20.02 -22.00 -25.13
C PRO A 221 -18.79 -22.07 -26.06
N ASP A 222 -18.94 -22.63 -27.26
CA ASP A 222 -17.84 -22.74 -28.25
C ASP A 222 -17.41 -21.40 -28.84
N ALA A 223 -18.17 -20.32 -28.62
CA ALA A 223 -17.85 -18.97 -29.08
C ALA A 223 -17.09 -18.16 -28.01
N LEU A 224 -16.90 -18.71 -26.81
CA LEU A 224 -16.20 -18.08 -25.70
C LEU A 224 -14.97 -18.90 -25.34
N ASP A 225 -13.88 -18.21 -25.06
CA ASP A 225 -12.64 -18.81 -24.59
C ASP A 225 -12.11 -17.96 -23.43
N VAL A 226 -12.00 -18.56 -22.25
CA VAL A 226 -11.52 -17.88 -21.04
C VAL A 226 -10.02 -18.08 -20.94
N GLY A 227 -9.28 -17.00 -20.72
CA GLY A 227 -7.83 -17.00 -20.57
C GLY A 227 -7.40 -16.15 -19.37
N ASP A 228 -6.09 -16.14 -19.09
CA ASP A 228 -5.47 -15.29 -18.05
C ASP A 228 -6.24 -15.33 -16.72
N ILE A 229 -6.56 -16.55 -16.25
CA ILE A 229 -7.25 -16.75 -14.98
C ILE A 229 -6.21 -16.63 -13.86
N GLY A 230 -6.42 -15.68 -12.95
CA GLY A 230 -5.61 -15.50 -11.75
C GLY A 230 -6.47 -15.20 -10.53
N PRO A 231 -5.87 -15.03 -9.34
CA PRO A 231 -6.58 -14.65 -8.13
C PRO A 231 -7.42 -13.38 -8.32
N TYR A 232 -6.87 -12.39 -9.02
CA TYR A 232 -7.45 -11.05 -9.21
C TYR A 232 -7.64 -10.66 -10.67
N THR A 233 -7.46 -11.59 -11.62
CA THR A 233 -7.59 -11.33 -13.05
C THR A 233 -8.40 -12.40 -13.77
N CYS A 234 -9.12 -12.01 -14.82
CA CYS A 234 -9.82 -12.92 -15.72
C CYS A 234 -9.96 -12.30 -17.12
N GLY A 235 -9.52 -13.03 -18.14
CA GLY A 235 -9.65 -12.65 -19.54
C GLY A 235 -10.72 -13.48 -20.27
N VAL A 236 -11.44 -12.84 -21.20
CA VAL A 236 -12.40 -13.51 -22.07
C VAL A 236 -12.19 -13.09 -23.53
N ASN A 237 -12.14 -14.09 -24.40
CA ASN A 237 -12.19 -13.92 -25.85
C ASN A 237 -13.57 -14.37 -26.33
N ALA A 238 -14.24 -13.52 -27.11
CA ALA A 238 -15.51 -13.82 -27.74
C ALA A 238 -15.36 -13.87 -29.27
N THR A 239 -15.90 -14.90 -29.91
CA THR A 239 -16.04 -14.96 -31.37
C THR A 239 -17.43 -14.49 -31.77
N VAL A 240 -17.51 -13.30 -32.38
CA VAL A 240 -18.75 -12.62 -32.76
C VAL A 240 -18.91 -12.62 -34.29
N ASP A 241 -20.14 -12.66 -34.79
CA ASP A 241 -20.45 -12.51 -36.22
C ASP A 241 -21.06 -11.12 -36.44
N ASP A 242 -20.34 -10.26 -37.15
CA ASP A 242 -20.76 -8.87 -37.43
C ASP A 242 -21.50 -8.72 -38.77
N GLY A 243 -21.88 -9.84 -39.41
CA GLY A 243 -22.47 -9.88 -40.74
C GLY A 243 -21.46 -9.74 -41.88
N GLY A 244 -20.21 -9.33 -41.58
CA GLY A 244 -19.05 -9.37 -42.48
C GLY A 244 -18.18 -10.61 -42.30
N GLY A 245 -18.36 -11.32 -41.18
CA GLY A 245 -17.71 -12.59 -40.87
C GLY A 245 -17.51 -12.78 -39.37
N LYS A 246 -16.81 -13.85 -39.00
CA LYS A 246 -16.44 -14.09 -37.60
C LYS A 246 -15.22 -13.26 -37.21
N ARG A 247 -15.33 -12.49 -36.15
CA ARG A 247 -14.25 -11.70 -35.54
C ARG A 247 -14.03 -12.13 -34.09
N LYS A 248 -12.79 -12.06 -33.61
CA LYS A 248 -12.46 -12.24 -32.20
C LYS A 248 -12.40 -10.88 -31.51
N VAL A 249 -13.06 -10.77 -30.36
CA VAL A 249 -13.02 -9.62 -29.44
C VAL A 249 -12.43 -10.11 -28.13
N ARG A 250 -11.54 -9.33 -27.52
CA ARG A 250 -10.92 -9.65 -26.24
C ARG A 250 -11.26 -8.57 -25.21
N ALA A 251 -11.54 -9.00 -23.99
CA ALA A 251 -11.59 -8.12 -22.83
C ALA A 251 -10.95 -8.83 -21.63
N SER A 252 -10.29 -8.08 -20.75
CA SER A 252 -9.80 -8.58 -19.46
C SER A 252 -10.18 -7.64 -18.33
N VAL A 253 -10.31 -8.21 -17.14
CA VAL A 253 -10.51 -7.50 -15.88
C VAL A 253 -9.39 -7.89 -14.94
N GLU A 254 -8.81 -6.89 -14.27
CA GLU A 254 -7.83 -7.07 -13.21
C GLU A 254 -8.21 -6.20 -11.99
N PHE A 255 -8.04 -6.72 -10.77
CA PHE A 255 -8.12 -5.89 -9.57
C PHE A 255 -6.70 -5.52 -9.15
N ALA A 256 -6.42 -4.22 -9.15
CA ALA A 256 -5.10 -3.66 -8.91
C ALA A 256 -5.14 -2.55 -7.86
N LEU A 257 -3.97 -2.01 -7.54
CA LEU A 257 -3.77 -0.78 -6.80
C LEU A 257 -3.20 0.27 -7.73
N SER A 258 -3.87 1.43 -7.79
CA SER A 258 -3.44 2.57 -8.59
C SER A 258 -3.17 3.78 -7.71
N ALA A 259 -2.31 4.70 -8.13
CA ALA A 259 -2.11 5.93 -7.39
C ALA A 259 -3.40 6.77 -7.42
N THR A 260 -3.71 7.43 -6.31
CA THR A 260 -4.91 8.28 -6.18
C THR A 260 -4.99 9.39 -7.21
N GLU A 261 -3.86 9.84 -7.74
CA GLU A 261 -3.78 10.86 -8.78
C GLU A 261 -4.05 10.34 -10.20
N ASP A 262 -3.98 9.02 -10.40
CA ASP A 262 -4.29 8.37 -11.67
C ASP A 262 -5.79 8.12 -11.84
N VAL A 263 -6.59 8.24 -10.76
CA VAL A 263 -8.05 8.12 -10.78
C VAL A 263 -8.76 9.48 -10.66
N GLY A 264 -9.98 9.57 -11.16
CA GLY A 264 -10.85 10.75 -10.98
C GLY A 264 -10.79 11.79 -12.11
N SER A 265 -10.06 11.50 -13.20
CA SER A 265 -10.12 12.29 -14.43
C SER A 265 -11.43 12.05 -15.21
N ALA A 266 -12.13 10.95 -14.94
CA ALA A 266 -13.40 10.57 -15.53
C ALA A 266 -14.35 9.90 -14.50
N THR A 267 -15.56 9.58 -14.95
CA THR A 267 -16.53 8.77 -14.20
C THR A 267 -16.89 7.54 -15.02
N VAL A 268 -16.74 6.35 -14.45
CA VAL A 268 -16.96 5.06 -15.10
C VAL A 268 -17.96 4.26 -14.29
N GLY A 269 -19.13 3.95 -14.86
CA GLY A 269 -20.18 3.23 -14.11
C GLY A 269 -20.63 3.92 -12.81
N GLY A 270 -20.42 5.24 -12.67
CA GLY A 270 -20.70 6.00 -11.45
C GLY A 270 -19.53 6.11 -10.47
N PHE A 271 -18.40 5.47 -10.74
CA PHE A 271 -17.20 5.50 -9.91
C PHE A 271 -16.15 6.49 -10.45
N PRO A 272 -15.30 7.07 -9.58
CA PRO A 272 -14.10 7.79 -10.03
C PRO A 272 -13.21 6.86 -10.86
N GLY A 273 -12.75 7.32 -12.01
CA GLY A 273 -11.91 6.51 -12.89
C GLY A 273 -11.06 7.33 -13.85
N ALA A 274 -10.39 6.63 -14.75
CA ALA A 274 -9.58 7.21 -15.83
C ALA A 274 -9.60 6.30 -17.05
N SER A 275 -9.27 6.87 -18.21
CA SER A 275 -9.15 6.15 -19.48
C SER A 275 -7.80 6.48 -20.11
N ASN A 276 -7.03 5.43 -20.42
CA ASN A 276 -5.68 5.51 -20.93
C ASN A 276 -5.60 4.79 -22.29
N PRO A 277 -5.26 5.47 -23.39
CA PRO A 277 -5.05 4.80 -24.67
C PRO A 277 -3.73 4.02 -24.67
N LEU A 278 -3.78 2.73 -24.96
CA LEU A 278 -2.65 1.80 -25.05
C LEU A 278 -2.43 1.35 -26.51
N GLY A 279 -2.23 2.33 -27.41
CA GLY A 279 -2.05 2.07 -28.83
C GLY A 279 -3.36 1.67 -29.51
N ILE A 280 -3.52 0.39 -29.88
CA ILE A 280 -4.76 -0.13 -30.48
C ILE A 280 -5.80 -0.56 -29.45
N ASN A 281 -5.37 -0.79 -28.21
CA ASN A 281 -6.23 -1.11 -27.08
C ASN A 281 -6.39 0.12 -26.19
N CYS A 282 -7.41 0.11 -25.36
CA CYS A 282 -7.61 1.10 -24.32
C CYS A 282 -7.73 0.38 -22.98
N GLN A 283 -7.20 1.04 -21.96
CA GLN A 283 -7.39 0.66 -20.57
C GLN A 283 -8.33 1.67 -19.92
N VAL A 284 -9.30 1.17 -19.17
CA VAL A 284 -10.11 1.98 -18.26
C VAL A 284 -9.95 1.42 -16.87
N LEU A 285 -9.65 2.30 -15.92
CA LEU A 285 -9.57 1.94 -14.51
C LEU A 285 -10.61 2.74 -13.72
N PHE A 286 -11.20 2.13 -12.69
CA PHE A 286 -12.14 2.79 -11.80
C PHE A 286 -12.02 2.29 -10.36
N ALA A 287 -12.23 3.18 -9.39
CA ALA A 287 -12.15 2.90 -7.97
C ALA A 287 -13.55 2.64 -7.40
N PRO A 288 -13.98 1.37 -7.23
CA PRO A 288 -15.31 1.06 -6.71
C PRO A 288 -15.47 1.34 -5.21
N GLN A 289 -14.38 1.70 -4.52
CA GLN A 289 -14.29 1.88 -3.08
C GLN A 289 -13.60 3.19 -2.74
N ASP A 290 -14.11 3.84 -1.69
CA ASP A 290 -13.50 5.02 -1.10
C ASP A 290 -12.51 4.59 0.00
N VAL A 291 -11.49 3.83 -0.42
CA VAL A 291 -10.43 3.31 0.46
C VAL A 291 -9.10 3.83 -0.05
N GLN A 292 -8.45 4.66 0.75
CA GLN A 292 -7.11 5.16 0.48
C GLN A 292 -6.09 4.45 1.37
N LEU A 293 -5.06 3.92 0.74
CA LEU A 293 -3.92 3.28 1.37
C LEU A 293 -2.76 4.28 1.37
N VAL A 294 -2.40 4.76 2.55
CA VAL A 294 -1.35 5.78 2.73
C VAL A 294 -0.12 5.11 3.31
N GLY A 295 0.90 4.96 2.47
CA GLY A 295 2.22 4.46 2.88
C GLY A 295 3.10 5.55 3.47
N ASN A 296 4.41 5.29 3.45
CA ASN A 296 5.40 6.21 3.99
C ASN A 296 5.36 7.59 3.30
N PRO A 297 5.76 8.66 4.01
CA PRO A 297 5.79 10.01 3.47
C PRO A 297 6.55 10.10 2.14
N GLY A 298 5.94 10.77 1.15
CA GLY A 298 6.52 10.98 -0.17
C GLY A 298 6.09 9.97 -1.23
N GLN A 299 5.36 8.92 -0.85
CA GLN A 299 4.66 8.05 -1.80
C GLN A 299 3.24 8.58 -2.06
N SER A 300 2.79 8.52 -3.31
CA SER A 300 1.39 8.81 -3.65
C SER A 300 0.51 7.73 -3.01
N PRO A 301 -0.55 8.10 -2.27
CA PRO A 301 -1.46 7.11 -1.72
C PRO A 301 -2.07 6.27 -2.84
N SER A 302 -2.31 4.99 -2.58
CA SER A 302 -2.95 4.09 -3.53
C SER A 302 -4.42 3.84 -3.20
N VAL A 303 -5.20 3.48 -4.22
CA VAL A 303 -6.60 3.07 -4.11
C VAL A 303 -6.80 1.73 -4.83
N PRO A 304 -7.66 0.85 -4.33
CA PRO A 304 -8.07 -0.33 -5.08
C PRO A 304 -8.87 0.05 -6.32
N VAL A 305 -8.47 -0.47 -7.47
CA VAL A 305 -9.11 -0.22 -8.76
C VAL A 305 -9.46 -1.52 -9.47
N VAL A 306 -10.45 -1.43 -10.35
CA VAL A 306 -10.73 -2.42 -11.38
C VAL A 306 -10.17 -1.87 -12.68
N GLU A 307 -9.20 -2.58 -13.26
CA GLU A 307 -8.66 -2.30 -14.58
C GLU A 307 -9.40 -3.17 -15.61
N VAL A 308 -9.84 -2.54 -16.69
CA VAL A 308 -10.48 -3.18 -17.84
C VAL A 308 -9.64 -2.86 -19.06
N ASP A 309 -9.19 -3.89 -19.78
CA ASP A 309 -8.49 -3.75 -21.05
C ASP A 309 -9.33 -4.33 -22.18
N ALA A 310 -9.53 -3.56 -23.25
CA ALA A 310 -10.27 -3.99 -24.43
C ALA A 310 -9.97 -3.09 -25.66
N GLU A 311 -10.69 -3.33 -26.75
CA GLU A 311 -10.69 -2.44 -27.92
C GLU A 311 -11.28 -1.06 -27.56
N CYS A 312 -10.66 0.00 -28.05
CA CYS A 312 -10.99 1.38 -27.66
C CYS A 312 -12.41 1.83 -27.99
N ASP A 313 -13.05 1.26 -29.02
CA ASP A 313 -14.41 1.61 -29.42
C ASP A 313 -15.49 0.99 -28.52
N GLN A 314 -15.14 -0.01 -27.70
CA GLN A 314 -16.05 -0.70 -26.79
C GLN A 314 -15.74 -0.47 -25.31
N ILE A 315 -14.57 0.10 -24.99
CA ILE A 315 -14.03 0.13 -23.62
C ILE A 315 -14.96 0.78 -22.59
N ASP A 316 -15.60 1.90 -22.92
CA ASP A 316 -16.49 2.61 -21.98
C ASP A 316 -17.73 1.77 -21.61
N ALA A 317 -18.29 1.06 -22.59
CA ALA A 317 -19.45 0.20 -22.38
C ALA A 317 -19.08 -1.06 -21.59
N LEU A 318 -17.90 -1.65 -21.88
CA LEU A 318 -17.37 -2.80 -21.16
C LEU A 318 -17.06 -2.44 -19.70
N ALA A 319 -16.39 -1.31 -19.47
CA ALA A 319 -16.07 -0.84 -18.13
C ALA A 319 -17.34 -0.49 -17.31
N THR A 320 -18.39 0.05 -17.96
CA THR A 320 -19.69 0.25 -17.31
C THR A 320 -20.36 -1.08 -16.91
N ALA A 321 -20.28 -2.11 -17.77
CA ALA A 321 -20.80 -3.42 -17.45
C ALA A 321 -20.02 -4.09 -16.30
N ALA A 322 -18.69 -3.97 -16.32
CA ALA A 322 -17.81 -4.44 -15.25
C ALA A 322 -18.14 -3.76 -13.91
N ALA A 323 -18.28 -2.43 -13.90
CA ALA A 323 -18.66 -1.66 -12.71
C ALA A 323 -19.99 -2.12 -12.10
N GLY A 324 -20.97 -2.47 -12.93
CA GLY A 324 -22.27 -2.99 -12.49
C GLY A 324 -22.22 -4.41 -11.88
N ALA A 325 -21.11 -5.14 -12.07
CA ALA A 325 -20.92 -6.51 -11.59
C ALA A 325 -20.07 -6.59 -10.31
N ILE A 326 -19.54 -5.47 -9.82
CA ILE A 326 -18.76 -5.43 -8.58
C ILE A 326 -19.64 -5.75 -7.38
N ALA A 327 -19.18 -6.69 -6.55
CA ALA A 327 -19.85 -7.04 -5.32
C ALA A 327 -19.83 -5.87 -4.33
N PRO A 328 -20.90 -5.68 -3.52
CA PRO A 328 -20.89 -4.66 -2.49
C PRO A 328 -19.83 -4.97 -1.43
N ALA A 329 -19.36 -3.90 -0.77
CA ALA A 329 -18.45 -3.99 0.37
C ALA A 329 -18.96 -4.98 1.44
N ALA A 330 -18.09 -5.91 1.85
CA ALA A 330 -18.49 -7.11 2.59
C ALA A 330 -18.22 -7.02 4.09
N GLY A 331 -17.39 -6.09 4.57
CA GLY A 331 -17.01 -6.08 5.99
C GLY A 331 -16.59 -4.74 6.57
N ARG A 332 -16.70 -4.64 7.90
CA ARG A 332 -16.00 -3.63 8.69
C ARG A 332 -14.78 -4.28 9.35
N PRO A 333 -13.65 -3.56 9.47
CA PRO A 333 -12.51 -4.06 10.22
C PRO A 333 -12.87 -4.44 11.66
N GLY A 334 -12.17 -5.42 12.20
CA GLY A 334 -12.25 -5.80 13.62
C GLY A 334 -11.62 -4.74 14.53
N ALA A 335 -11.91 -4.80 15.83
CA ALA A 335 -11.37 -3.84 16.80
C ALA A 335 -9.84 -3.93 16.98
N ASN A 336 -9.23 -5.06 16.61
CA ASN A 336 -7.79 -5.32 16.70
C ASN A 336 -7.19 -5.55 15.31
N ALA A 337 -7.77 -4.94 14.28
CA ALA A 337 -7.26 -5.09 12.92
C ALA A 337 -5.86 -4.46 12.83
N LEU A 338 -4.98 -5.13 12.10
CA LEU A 338 -3.67 -4.63 11.73
C LEU A 338 -3.84 -3.41 10.80
N ALA A 339 -3.24 -2.28 11.16
CA ALA A 339 -3.27 -1.10 10.31
C ALA A 339 -2.45 -1.36 9.04
N LEU A 340 -3.05 -1.09 7.89
CA LEU A 340 -2.37 -1.00 6.60
C LEU A 340 -1.94 0.45 6.38
N GLY A 341 -0.74 0.63 5.86
CA GLY A 341 -0.12 1.93 5.61
C GLY A 341 1.23 2.07 6.32
N ASP A 342 1.57 3.32 6.60
CA ASP A 342 2.67 3.71 7.46
C ASP A 342 2.46 3.18 8.89
N LEU A 343 3.40 2.37 9.36
CA LEU A 343 3.41 1.75 10.69
C LEU A 343 4.20 2.58 11.71
N ASP A 344 4.97 3.56 11.26
CA ASP A 344 5.66 4.55 12.09
C ASP A 344 5.28 5.97 11.65
N PRO A 345 3.98 6.32 11.67
CA PRO A 345 3.51 7.56 11.12
C PRO A 345 4.15 8.76 11.84
N PRO A 346 4.55 9.81 11.10
CA PRO A 346 5.00 11.05 11.69
C PRO A 346 4.07 11.55 12.80
N PRO A 347 4.61 12.13 13.89
CA PRO A 347 3.79 12.65 14.97
C PRO A 347 2.80 13.70 14.45
N THR A 348 1.54 13.58 14.85
CA THR A 348 0.52 14.58 14.55
C THR A 348 0.58 15.72 15.56
N ALA A 349 0.02 16.87 15.20
CA ALA A 349 -0.07 17.99 16.14
C ALA A 349 -0.82 17.62 17.43
N GLU A 350 -1.89 16.84 17.32
CA GLU A 350 -2.63 16.36 18.48
C GLU A 350 -1.77 15.44 19.37
N SER A 351 -1.03 14.50 18.78
CA SER A 351 -0.24 13.53 19.57
C SER A 351 0.89 14.17 20.37
N VAL A 352 1.40 15.32 19.91
CA VAL A 352 2.46 16.08 20.61
C VAL A 352 1.96 17.32 21.35
N GLY A 353 0.64 17.55 21.37
CA GLY A 353 0.03 18.71 22.03
C GLY A 353 0.41 20.05 21.39
N ALA A 354 0.69 20.07 20.08
CA ALA A 354 0.96 21.31 19.36
C ALA A 354 -0.33 22.16 19.28
N PRO A 355 -0.23 23.50 19.43
CA PRO A 355 -1.38 24.40 19.35
C PRO A 355 -1.88 24.59 17.91
N PHE A 356 -1.19 24.00 16.93
CA PHE A 356 -1.60 23.95 15.54
C PHE A 356 -0.98 22.77 14.80
N ASP A 357 -1.60 22.41 13.69
CA ASP A 357 -1.07 21.41 12.75
C ASP A 357 -0.31 22.07 11.59
N PRO A 358 1.02 21.91 11.50
CA PRO A 358 1.80 22.46 10.40
C PRO A 358 1.35 22.04 9.00
N CYS A 359 0.62 20.92 8.86
CA CYS A 359 0.09 20.47 7.58
C CYS A 359 -1.23 21.16 7.18
N THR A 360 -2.01 21.68 8.14
CA THR A 360 -3.37 22.18 7.87
C THR A 360 -3.67 23.60 8.37
N VAL A 361 -2.85 24.18 9.26
CA VAL A 361 -3.18 25.36 10.11
C VAL A 361 -3.75 26.59 9.39
N VAL A 362 -3.46 26.73 8.10
CA VAL A 362 -3.84 27.90 7.31
C VAL A 362 -4.50 27.53 5.98
N GLY A 363 -4.99 26.30 5.87
CA GLY A 363 -5.57 25.74 4.65
C GLY A 363 -4.54 25.12 3.72
N GLY A 364 -3.30 24.89 4.16
CA GLY A 364 -2.23 24.31 3.33
C GLY A 364 -1.55 25.36 2.43
N TRP A 365 -1.43 25.06 1.13
CA TRP A 365 -0.79 25.95 0.14
C TRP A 365 -1.43 27.33 0.02
N GLN A 366 -2.69 27.46 0.41
CA GLN A 366 -3.47 28.71 0.39
C GLN A 366 -2.83 29.81 1.25
N ALA A 367 -1.95 29.43 2.19
CA ALA A 367 -1.22 30.37 3.01
C ALA A 367 0.06 30.92 2.36
N TYR A 368 0.53 30.26 1.31
CA TYR A 368 1.68 30.70 0.54
C TYR A 368 1.27 31.82 -0.43
N PRO A 369 2.19 32.71 -0.83
CA PRO A 369 1.92 33.66 -1.90
C PRO A 369 1.44 32.96 -3.17
N ALA A 370 0.43 33.52 -3.85
CA ALA A 370 -0.23 32.88 -4.99
C ALA A 370 0.73 32.50 -6.13
N ASP A 371 1.82 33.25 -6.31
CA ASP A 371 2.82 33.03 -7.35
C ASP A 371 3.75 31.82 -7.09
N VAL A 372 3.74 31.25 -5.88
CA VAL A 372 4.48 30.01 -5.54
C VAL A 372 3.57 28.83 -5.23
N GLN A 373 2.23 29.00 -5.33
CA GLN A 373 1.29 27.91 -5.12
C GLN A 373 1.30 26.96 -6.33
N PRO A 374 1.38 25.63 -6.13
CA PRO A 374 1.27 24.69 -7.23
C PRO A 374 -0.15 24.70 -7.82
N THR A 375 -0.23 24.54 -9.14
CA THR A 375 -1.48 24.27 -9.85
C THR A 375 -1.31 22.98 -10.66
N PRO A 376 -1.99 21.87 -10.30
CA PRO A 376 -2.95 21.74 -9.19
C PRO A 376 -2.27 21.79 -7.80
N PRO A 377 -3.03 22.09 -6.71
CA PRO A 377 -2.52 22.03 -5.36
C PRO A 377 -1.91 20.66 -5.04
N ARG A 378 -0.78 20.63 -4.33
CA ARG A 378 -0.13 19.39 -3.87
C ARG A 378 -0.42 19.15 -2.39
N PRO A 379 -0.54 17.91 -1.91
CA PRO A 379 -0.65 17.66 -0.49
C PRO A 379 0.63 18.12 0.24
N ALA A 380 0.47 18.59 1.47
CA ALA A 380 1.60 18.78 2.38
C ALA A 380 2.04 17.40 2.90
N VAL A 381 3.34 17.19 3.08
CA VAL A 381 3.89 15.88 3.48
C VAL A 381 4.38 15.97 4.93
N PRO A 382 3.76 15.25 5.88
CA PRO A 382 4.21 15.20 7.27
C PRO A 382 5.68 14.81 7.39
N MET A 383 6.39 15.41 8.34
CA MET A 383 7.81 15.17 8.57
C MET A 383 8.01 14.12 9.66
N THR A 384 8.79 13.08 9.37
CA THR A 384 9.37 12.23 10.41
C THR A 384 10.18 13.11 11.38
N VAL A 385 9.95 12.97 12.68
CA VAL A 385 10.62 13.75 13.73
C VAL A 385 11.48 12.83 14.56
N ARG A 386 12.80 13.06 14.55
CA ARG A 386 13.74 12.26 15.33
C ARG A 386 13.89 12.83 16.74
N PRO A 387 14.32 12.02 17.73
CA PRO A 387 14.48 12.49 19.11
C PRO A 387 15.39 13.73 19.27
N GLN A 388 16.40 13.87 18.41
CA GLN A 388 17.34 15.00 18.39
C GLN A 388 16.83 16.23 17.63
N ASP A 389 15.74 16.10 16.85
CA ASP A 389 15.20 17.24 16.15
C ASP A 389 14.59 18.22 17.17
N PRO A 390 14.81 19.53 17.03
CA PRO A 390 14.39 20.50 18.04
C PRO A 390 12.87 20.81 17.97
N PHE A 391 12.18 20.27 16.97
CA PHE A 391 10.75 20.39 16.79
C PHE A 391 10.05 19.05 17.11
N LYS A 392 8.73 19.07 17.27
CA LYS A 392 7.92 17.92 17.67
C LYS A 392 6.93 17.47 16.61
N VAL A 393 6.54 18.36 15.70
CA VAL A 393 5.73 18.05 14.52
C VAL A 393 6.14 18.99 13.39
N GLY A 394 6.02 18.53 12.15
CA GLY A 394 6.35 19.33 10.98
C GLY A 394 5.68 18.84 9.71
N CYS A 395 5.64 19.70 8.71
CA CYS A 395 5.17 19.39 7.38
C CYS A 395 6.08 20.02 6.34
N THR A 396 6.32 19.31 5.24
CA THR A 396 7.01 19.83 4.06
C THR A 396 6.03 20.16 2.95
N PHE A 397 6.41 21.17 2.16
CA PHE A 397 5.68 21.68 1.02
C PHE A 397 6.67 21.79 -0.14
N ASN A 398 6.46 21.00 -1.19
CA ASN A 398 7.35 20.96 -2.35
C ASN A 398 6.56 21.10 -3.66
N ALA A 399 6.93 22.10 -4.44
CA ALA A 399 6.33 22.37 -5.74
C ALA A 399 7.32 23.07 -6.68
N GLY A 400 7.67 22.44 -7.80
CA GLY A 400 8.57 23.04 -8.78
C GLY A 400 9.91 23.46 -8.17
N GLY A 401 10.17 24.76 -8.10
CA GLY A 401 11.41 25.32 -7.55
C GLY A 401 11.36 25.70 -6.06
N ILE A 402 10.23 25.47 -5.38
CA ILE A 402 10.10 25.76 -3.94
C ILE A 402 10.18 24.49 -3.10
N PHE A 403 11.02 24.54 -2.07
CA PHE A 403 10.99 23.64 -0.93
C PHE A 403 10.73 24.46 0.34
N SER A 404 9.76 24.04 1.15
CA SER A 404 9.46 24.68 2.42
C SER A 404 9.15 23.64 3.49
N SER A 405 9.57 23.88 4.73
CA SER A 405 9.13 23.14 5.91
C SER A 405 8.55 24.09 6.95
N LEU A 406 7.37 23.77 7.47
CA LEU A 406 6.75 24.45 8.60
C LEU A 406 6.74 23.46 9.77
N VAL A 407 7.22 23.89 10.93
CA VAL A 407 7.37 23.03 12.10
C VAL A 407 6.89 23.73 13.38
N TRP A 408 6.52 22.93 14.37
CA TRP A 408 6.28 23.38 15.74
C TRP A 408 7.16 22.64 16.73
N GLY A 409 7.68 23.36 17.72
CA GLY A 409 8.41 22.79 18.84
C GLY A 409 8.47 23.69 20.05
N THR A 410 9.07 23.19 21.11
CA THR A 410 9.40 23.97 22.31
C THR A 410 10.76 24.63 22.14
N PRO A 411 10.99 25.83 22.70
CA PRO A 411 12.31 26.45 22.70
C PRO A 411 13.40 25.50 23.21
N THR A 412 14.55 25.48 22.53
CA THR A 412 15.73 24.72 22.96
C THR A 412 16.92 25.65 23.19
N GLU A 413 17.84 25.25 24.07
CA GLU A 413 19.09 25.99 24.28
C GLU A 413 19.96 26.01 23.02
N ASP A 414 19.86 24.97 22.18
CA ASP A 414 20.64 24.77 20.96
C ASP A 414 20.11 25.53 19.73
N GLY A 415 19.28 26.56 19.93
CA GLY A 415 18.95 27.54 18.91
C GLY A 415 17.65 27.32 18.14
N PHE A 416 16.73 26.47 18.62
CA PHE A 416 15.33 26.55 18.19
C PHE A 416 14.65 27.66 18.97
N SER A 417 14.75 28.88 18.45
CA SER A 417 14.39 30.11 19.15
C SER A 417 13.82 31.15 18.19
N ALA A 418 12.85 31.91 18.69
CA ALA A 418 12.36 33.13 18.04
C ALA A 418 13.18 34.38 18.42
N ASP A 419 14.21 34.23 19.26
CA ASP A 419 15.11 35.30 19.67
C ASP A 419 16.32 35.40 18.71
N PRO A 420 16.55 36.55 18.04
CA PRO A 420 17.71 36.73 17.17
C PRO A 420 19.05 36.57 17.90
N ALA A 421 19.13 36.90 19.20
CA ALA A 421 20.37 36.74 19.95
C ALA A 421 20.76 35.27 20.13
N ALA A 422 19.78 34.39 20.35
CA ALA A 422 19.97 32.95 20.46
C ALA A 422 20.34 32.28 19.11
N ARG A 423 19.99 32.90 17.98
CA ARG A 423 20.30 32.41 16.62
C ARG A 423 21.68 32.81 16.11
N GLY A 424 22.27 33.87 16.67
CA GLY A 424 23.62 34.32 16.34
C GLY A 424 23.69 35.25 15.13
N ALA A 425 24.88 35.32 14.51
CA ALA A 425 25.17 36.31 13.47
C ALA A 425 24.26 36.17 12.24
N GLY A 426 23.79 37.32 11.71
CA GLY A 426 22.93 37.39 10.54
C GLY A 426 21.44 37.18 10.82
N ALA A 427 21.06 36.83 12.05
CA ALA A 427 19.66 36.80 12.47
C ALA A 427 19.16 38.22 12.80
N VAL A 428 17.96 38.56 12.34
CA VAL A 428 17.33 39.87 12.55
C VAL A 428 15.99 39.72 13.25
N ALA A 429 15.71 40.64 14.18
CA ALA A 429 14.40 40.71 14.82
C ALA A 429 13.34 41.13 13.80
N VAL A 430 12.20 40.43 13.79
CA VAL A 430 11.03 40.78 12.99
C VAL A 430 9.76 40.61 13.83
N GLN A 431 8.62 41.00 13.29
CA GLN A 431 7.32 40.73 13.89
C GLN A 431 6.41 40.01 12.88
N TYR A 432 5.65 39.04 13.36
CA TYR A 432 4.62 38.34 12.58
C TYR A 432 3.29 38.51 13.32
N GLY A 433 2.32 39.21 12.72
CA GLY A 433 1.05 39.49 13.40
C GLY A 433 1.21 40.19 14.76
N GLY A 434 2.24 41.05 14.90
CA GLY A 434 2.58 41.74 16.15
C GLY A 434 3.32 40.89 17.20
N ARG A 435 3.62 39.63 16.92
CA ARG A 435 4.40 38.74 17.80
C ARG A 435 5.88 38.81 17.49
N PRO A 436 6.77 38.75 18.51
CA PRO A 436 8.21 38.75 18.28
C PRO A 436 8.64 37.50 17.52
N GLY A 437 9.55 37.71 16.58
CA GLY A 437 10.16 36.64 15.81
C GLY A 437 11.52 37.01 15.26
N VAL A 438 12.05 36.10 14.45
CA VAL A 438 13.38 36.19 13.85
C VAL A 438 13.32 35.80 12.37
N GLU A 439 14.21 36.39 11.58
CA GLU A 439 14.58 35.93 10.24
C GLU A 439 16.10 35.75 10.15
N GLN A 440 16.53 34.76 9.38
CA GLN A 440 17.93 34.56 9.05
C GLN A 440 18.02 34.01 7.63
N THR A 441 18.67 34.77 6.74
CA THR A 441 18.96 34.34 5.38
C THR A 441 20.25 33.54 5.32
N SER A 442 20.27 32.50 4.50
CA SER A 442 21.45 31.69 4.20
C SER A 442 21.41 31.20 2.75
N THR A 443 22.35 30.34 2.39
CA THR A 443 22.38 29.67 1.08
C THR A 443 22.35 28.17 1.32
N ASN A 444 21.47 27.46 0.62
CA ASN A 444 21.43 26.01 0.65
C ASN A 444 22.72 25.46 0.04
N THR A 445 23.47 24.66 0.81
CA THR A 445 24.78 24.14 0.39
C THR A 445 24.69 23.09 -0.70
N GLY A 446 23.55 22.41 -0.85
CA GLY A 446 23.34 21.37 -1.85
C GLY A 446 23.05 21.90 -3.24
N ASN A 447 22.34 23.04 -3.36
CA ASN A 447 21.92 23.58 -4.66
C ASN A 447 22.27 25.05 -4.89
N GLY A 448 22.91 25.72 -3.92
CA GLY A 448 23.33 27.13 -4.03
C GLY A 448 22.18 28.14 -4.00
N GLN A 449 20.93 27.71 -3.80
CA GLN A 449 19.77 28.60 -3.79
C GLN A 449 19.65 29.37 -2.47
N PRO A 450 19.07 30.59 -2.48
CA PRO A 450 18.74 31.30 -1.26
C PRO A 450 17.81 30.48 -0.35
N THR A 451 18.08 30.54 0.95
CA THR A 451 17.25 29.91 1.99
C THR A 451 16.93 30.95 3.07
N CYS A 452 15.71 30.90 3.61
CA CYS A 452 15.32 31.71 4.76
C CYS A 452 14.85 30.80 5.89
N TYR A 453 15.43 30.97 7.07
CA TYR A 453 14.86 30.50 8.33
C TYR A 453 14.07 31.65 8.97
N SER A 454 12.88 31.34 9.44
CA SER A 454 12.03 32.27 10.17
C SER A 454 11.40 31.56 11.36
N ALA A 455 11.23 32.26 12.48
CA ALA A 455 10.51 31.71 13.63
C ALA A 455 9.72 32.79 14.36
N VAL A 456 8.56 32.41 14.90
CA VAL A 456 7.69 33.27 15.69
C VAL A 456 7.34 32.59 17.02
N GLN A 457 7.39 33.37 18.10
CA GLN A 457 6.92 32.92 19.40
C GLN A 457 5.39 32.87 19.41
N ILE A 458 4.84 31.72 19.78
CA ILE A 458 3.41 31.53 20.03
C ILE A 458 3.17 31.11 21.50
N SER A 459 1.91 31.09 21.96
CA SER A 459 1.60 30.92 23.39
C SER A 459 2.17 29.63 24.00
N GLN A 460 2.33 28.57 23.21
CA GLN A 460 2.78 27.26 23.66
C GLN A 460 4.02 26.75 22.89
N GLY A 461 4.88 27.63 22.38
CA GLY A 461 6.13 27.21 21.74
C GLY A 461 6.53 28.12 20.60
N ILE A 462 7.20 27.55 19.61
CA ILE A 462 7.71 28.26 18.45
C ILE A 462 7.16 27.60 17.18
N ALA A 463 6.58 28.43 16.30
CA ALA A 463 6.38 28.05 14.91
C ALA A 463 7.61 28.51 14.12
N ALA A 464 8.27 27.59 13.43
CA ALA A 464 9.43 27.90 12.61
C ALA A 464 9.22 27.41 11.18
N MET A 465 9.82 28.11 10.23
CA MET A 465 9.71 27.81 8.81
C MET A 465 11.05 27.96 8.13
N VAL A 466 11.38 27.01 7.24
CA VAL A 466 12.55 27.08 6.37
C VAL A 466 12.08 26.99 4.93
N THR A 467 12.35 28.01 4.12
CA THR A 467 12.04 28.00 2.68
C THR A 467 13.32 28.14 1.87
N THR A 468 13.47 27.31 0.83
CA THR A 468 14.47 27.48 -0.23
C THR A 468 13.73 27.81 -1.53
N LEU A 469 14.11 28.92 -2.15
CA LEU A 469 13.50 29.45 -3.38
C LEU A 469 14.53 30.35 -4.10
N PRO A 470 14.59 30.37 -5.44
CA PRO A 470 15.56 31.20 -6.18
C PRO A 470 15.54 32.70 -5.86
N ASP A 471 14.38 33.26 -5.50
CA ASP A 471 14.20 34.69 -5.26
C ASP A 471 14.22 35.05 -3.76
N ASP A 472 13.13 35.59 -3.21
CA ASP A 472 12.98 36.01 -1.80
C ASP A 472 12.25 34.93 -0.98
N PRO A 473 12.96 33.93 -0.41
CA PRO A 473 12.34 32.91 0.44
C PRO A 473 11.76 33.49 1.74
N CYS A 474 12.26 34.63 2.24
CA CYS A 474 11.73 35.21 3.47
C CYS A 474 10.33 35.82 3.26
N ARG A 475 10.02 36.35 2.06
CA ARG A 475 8.65 36.76 1.71
C ARG A 475 7.64 35.63 1.92
N VAL A 476 8.00 34.40 1.54
CA VAL A 476 7.15 33.22 1.73
C VAL A 476 6.97 32.93 3.22
N ASN A 477 8.07 32.90 3.98
CA ASN A 477 8.02 32.67 5.42
C ASN A 477 7.14 33.68 6.16
N ARG A 478 7.26 34.98 5.83
CA ARG A 478 6.41 36.04 6.42
C ARG A 478 4.94 35.80 6.16
N ALA A 479 4.56 35.52 4.91
CA ALA A 479 3.17 35.31 4.54
C ALA A 479 2.52 34.16 5.33
N VAL A 480 3.26 33.06 5.54
CA VAL A 480 2.76 31.89 6.28
C VAL A 480 2.79 32.13 7.79
N LEU A 481 3.91 32.57 8.36
CA LEU A 481 4.04 32.75 9.81
C LEU A 481 3.18 33.89 10.35
N GLU A 482 2.87 34.91 9.57
CA GLU A 482 1.90 35.94 9.93
C GLU A 482 0.51 35.35 10.14
N GLN A 483 0.07 34.43 9.27
CA GLN A 483 -1.21 33.76 9.43
C GLN A 483 -1.21 32.80 10.63
N VAL A 484 -0.10 32.08 10.86
CA VAL A 484 0.05 31.25 12.07
C VAL A 484 -0.06 32.12 13.32
N ALA A 485 0.66 33.24 13.39
CA ALA A 485 0.62 34.16 14.54
C ALA A 485 -0.76 34.79 14.79
N GLN A 486 -1.57 34.96 13.74
CA GLN A 486 -2.93 35.50 13.85
C GLN A 486 -3.95 34.44 14.29
N LYS A 487 -3.80 33.19 13.85
CA LYS A 487 -4.76 32.10 14.12
C LYS A 487 -4.46 31.31 15.37
N VAL A 488 -3.19 31.23 15.75
CA VAL A 488 -2.73 30.42 16.88
C VAL A 488 -2.53 31.33 18.09
N PRO A 489 -3.23 31.08 19.22
CA PRO A 489 -3.19 31.91 20.42
C PRO A 489 -1.80 32.21 20.96
#